data_AF-A0A392M3E6-F1
#
_entry.id   AF-A0A392M3E6-F1
#
_cell.length_a   1.000
_cell.length_b   1.000
_cell.length_c   1.000
_cell.angle_alpha   90.00
_cell.angle_beta   90.00
_cell.angle_gamma   90.00
#
_symmetry.space_group_name_H-M   'P 1'
#
loop_
_entity.id
_entity.type
_entity.pdbx_description
1 polymer ?
#
loop_
_entity_poly.entity_id
_entity_poly.type
_entity_poly.pdbx_seq_one_letter_code
_entity_poly.pdbx_strand_id
1 'polypeptide(L)'
;LLYELCIDPFTSAPTMDLLSNKKYGFFVKHLDTIGIAPLPKRNNNQPLRISSLHQRAWLLKLLAVELHAGDVSSSNHRDTCQTILSNLFGQGTSGTDEDQAIYPFSLQDNSGNADFRTVSKSKAEDILGNSGKGGVYYYSERGDRLIDLASFHDKLWQVSNLGNEVELNDARETIQQLLRWGWKYNKNLEEQASQLHMLTAWSQIVEVSASRRLAMLEDRSEILFRILDASLSASASPDCSLKMAFILSQV
;
A
#
# COMPACT_ATOMS: atom_id res chain seq x y z
N LEU A 1 -4.94 -12.24 -10.26
CA LEU A 1 -4.96 -13.28 -11.31
C LEU A 1 -3.57 -13.77 -11.65
N LEU A 2 -2.70 -12.97 -12.31
CA LEU A 2 -1.36 -13.46 -12.71
C LEU A 2 -0.55 -13.99 -11.53
N TYR A 3 -0.57 -13.29 -10.39
CA TYR A 3 0.04 -13.76 -9.15
C TYR A 3 -0.48 -15.13 -8.72
N GLU A 4 -1.81 -15.33 -8.71
CA GLU A 4 -2.43 -16.62 -8.34
C GLU A 4 -1.96 -17.76 -9.25
N LEU A 5 -1.84 -17.51 -10.56
CA LEU A 5 -1.30 -18.48 -11.52
C LEU A 5 0.18 -18.81 -11.26
N CYS A 6 0.95 -17.86 -10.74
CA CYS A 6 2.37 -18.06 -10.45
C CYS A 6 2.61 -18.85 -9.15
N ILE A 7 1.68 -18.80 -8.19
CA ILE A 7 1.80 -19.53 -6.92
C ILE A 7 1.01 -20.85 -6.91
N ASP A 8 0.11 -21.06 -7.86
CA ASP A 8 -0.66 -22.28 -7.97
C ASP A 8 0.24 -23.49 -8.37
N PRO A 9 0.14 -24.64 -7.67
CA PRO A 9 1.01 -25.78 -7.92
C PRO A 9 0.97 -26.36 -9.34
N PHE A 10 -0.13 -26.18 -10.06
CA PHE A 10 -0.32 -26.77 -11.40
C PHE A 10 0.04 -25.80 -12.52
N THR A 11 -0.07 -24.50 -12.27
CA THR A 11 0.14 -23.45 -13.29
C THR A 11 1.41 -22.64 -13.08
N SER A 12 2.05 -22.72 -11.91
CA SER A 12 3.26 -21.96 -11.56
C SER A 12 4.39 -22.12 -12.57
N ALA A 13 4.89 -23.34 -12.77
CA ALA A 13 6.03 -23.59 -13.67
C ALA A 13 5.81 -23.05 -15.10
N PRO A 14 4.76 -23.45 -15.84
CA PRO A 14 4.56 -22.95 -17.20
C PRO A 14 4.29 -21.43 -17.24
N THR A 15 3.68 -20.86 -16.20
CA THR A 15 3.47 -19.41 -16.11
C THR A 15 4.78 -18.67 -15.89
N MET A 16 5.60 -19.10 -14.94
CA MET A 16 6.89 -18.49 -14.64
C MET A 16 7.85 -18.59 -15.83
N ASP A 17 7.91 -19.76 -16.49
CA ASP A 17 8.68 -19.96 -17.72
C ASP A 17 8.26 -18.97 -18.81
N LEU A 18 6.96 -18.74 -18.98
CA LEU A 18 6.41 -17.79 -19.95
C LEU A 18 6.80 -16.35 -19.62
N LEU A 19 6.72 -15.95 -18.35
CA LEU A 19 7.01 -14.58 -17.90
C LEU A 19 8.51 -14.25 -17.96
N SER A 20 9.39 -15.20 -17.61
CA SER A 20 10.85 -15.06 -17.67
C SER A 20 11.42 -15.28 -19.07
N ASN A 21 10.60 -15.67 -20.04
CA ASN A 21 11.02 -15.83 -21.41
C ASN A 21 11.45 -14.49 -22.03
N LYS A 22 12.64 -14.47 -22.66
CA LYS A 22 13.21 -13.29 -23.32
C LYS A 22 12.31 -12.68 -24.41
N LYS A 23 11.45 -13.49 -25.05
CA LYS A 23 10.47 -13.02 -26.04
C LYS A 23 9.46 -12.05 -25.43
N TYR A 24 8.97 -12.35 -24.23
CA TYR A 24 7.97 -11.52 -23.55
C TYR A 24 8.65 -10.47 -22.67
N GLY A 25 9.71 -10.85 -21.95
CA GLY A 25 10.48 -9.97 -21.07
C GLY A 25 9.59 -9.30 -20.03
N PHE A 26 8.60 -10.02 -19.51
CA PHE A 26 7.50 -9.43 -18.73
C PHE A 26 8.03 -8.66 -17.52
N PHE A 27 8.86 -9.31 -16.69
CA PHE A 27 9.38 -8.71 -15.47
C PHE A 27 10.17 -7.44 -15.76
N VAL A 28 11.12 -7.52 -16.69
CA VAL A 28 12.00 -6.39 -17.06
C VAL A 28 11.19 -5.19 -17.53
N LYS A 29 10.19 -5.40 -18.41
CA LYS A 29 9.33 -4.31 -18.92
C LYS A 29 8.53 -3.59 -17.85
N HIS A 30 8.26 -4.23 -16.72
CA HIS A 30 7.43 -3.65 -15.65
C HIS A 30 8.24 -3.14 -14.46
N LEU A 31 9.57 -3.32 -14.44
CA LEU A 31 10.43 -2.81 -13.37
C LEU A 31 10.36 -1.28 -13.26
N ASP A 32 10.34 -0.56 -14.38
CA ASP A 32 10.24 0.91 -14.40
C ASP A 32 8.94 1.44 -13.76
N THR A 33 7.86 0.64 -13.84
CA THR A 33 6.54 0.99 -13.27
C THR A 33 6.54 0.92 -11.74
N ILE A 34 7.43 0.10 -11.15
CA ILE A 34 7.47 -0.15 -9.71
C ILE A 34 8.24 0.96 -8.98
N GLY A 35 9.43 1.33 -9.50
CA GLY A 35 10.38 2.19 -8.79
C GLY A 35 10.39 3.66 -9.21
N ILE A 36 10.08 3.99 -10.47
CA ILE A 36 10.47 5.30 -11.06
C ILE A 36 9.25 6.21 -11.28
N ALA A 37 8.10 5.66 -11.65
CA ALA A 37 6.94 6.49 -11.94
C ALA A 37 6.44 7.22 -10.66
N PRO A 38 6.23 8.55 -10.68
CA PRO A 38 5.64 9.24 -9.54
C PRO A 38 4.20 8.77 -9.33
N LEU A 39 3.78 8.66 -8.07
CA LEU A 39 2.38 8.34 -7.76
C LEU A 39 1.46 9.53 -8.08
N PRO A 40 0.22 9.29 -8.54
CA PRO A 40 -0.76 10.35 -8.72
C PRO A 40 -0.94 11.21 -7.45
N LYS A 41 -1.16 12.52 -7.64
CA LYS A 41 -1.35 13.47 -6.52
C LYS A 41 -2.59 13.10 -5.71
N ARG A 42 -2.43 13.12 -4.37
CA ARG A 42 -3.46 12.73 -3.40
C ARG A 42 -4.73 13.58 -3.48
N ASN A 43 -4.59 14.88 -3.75
CA ASN A 43 -5.69 15.85 -3.72
C ASN A 43 -6.73 15.64 -4.84
N ASN A 44 -6.29 15.27 -6.05
CA ASN A 44 -7.16 15.24 -7.22
C ASN A 44 -7.43 13.82 -7.75
N ASN A 45 -6.53 12.86 -7.48
CA ASN A 45 -6.55 11.54 -8.12
C ASN A 45 -6.33 10.39 -7.12
N GLN A 46 -6.88 10.51 -5.90
CA GLN A 46 -6.72 9.49 -4.85
C GLN A 46 -7.12 8.06 -5.28
N PRO A 47 -8.23 7.81 -6.00
CA PRO A 47 -8.58 6.45 -6.45
C PRO A 47 -7.54 5.85 -7.41
N LEU A 48 -6.97 6.67 -8.30
CA LEU A 48 -5.90 6.27 -9.20
C LEU A 48 -4.60 6.01 -8.44
N ARG A 49 -4.29 6.83 -7.43
CA ARG A 49 -3.15 6.63 -6.52
C ARG A 49 -3.25 5.29 -5.80
N ILE A 50 -4.40 5.01 -5.19
CA ILE A 50 -4.69 3.75 -4.50
C ILE A 50 -4.54 2.58 -5.49
N SER A 51 -5.14 2.67 -6.67
CA SER A 51 -5.04 1.60 -7.69
C SER A 51 -3.60 1.38 -8.16
N SER A 52 -2.82 2.45 -8.35
CA SER A 52 -1.40 2.35 -8.71
C SER A 52 -0.58 1.66 -7.62
N LEU A 53 -0.82 1.97 -6.35
CA LEU A 53 -0.15 1.31 -5.22
C LEU A 53 -0.41 -0.19 -5.19
N HIS A 54 -1.66 -0.63 -5.36
CA HIS A 54 -1.95 -2.07 -5.42
C HIS A 54 -1.36 -2.75 -6.66
N GLN A 55 -1.35 -2.08 -7.82
CA GLN A 55 -0.73 -2.63 -9.03
C GLN A 55 0.77 -2.85 -8.83
N ARG A 56 1.48 -1.86 -8.27
CA ARG A 56 2.92 -1.99 -7.95
C ARG A 56 3.17 -3.07 -6.91
N ALA A 57 2.33 -3.17 -5.88
CA ALA A 57 2.43 -4.22 -4.87
C ALA A 57 2.31 -5.62 -5.50
N TRP A 58 1.36 -5.82 -6.42
CA TRP A 58 1.21 -7.08 -7.13
C TRP A 58 2.40 -7.40 -8.03
N LEU A 59 2.98 -6.39 -8.69
CA LEU A 59 4.19 -6.57 -9.47
C LEU A 59 5.39 -6.94 -8.60
N LEU A 60 5.60 -6.28 -7.46
CA LEU A 60 6.64 -6.65 -6.49
C LEU A 60 6.47 -8.09 -5.99
N LYS A 61 5.23 -8.51 -5.70
CA LYS A 61 4.94 -9.89 -5.33
C LYS A 61 5.31 -10.89 -6.43
N LEU A 62 5.01 -10.58 -7.69
CA LEU A 62 5.39 -11.42 -8.83
C LEU A 62 6.93 -11.53 -8.97
N LEU A 63 7.65 -10.43 -8.78
CA LEU A 63 9.10 -10.43 -8.75
C LEU A 63 9.65 -11.26 -7.58
N ALA A 64 9.03 -11.18 -6.40
CA ALA A 64 9.40 -12.01 -5.26
C ALA A 64 9.24 -13.51 -5.55
N VAL A 65 8.17 -13.90 -6.26
CA VAL A 65 7.98 -15.29 -6.71
C VAL A 65 9.10 -15.74 -7.63
N GLU A 66 9.49 -14.91 -8.61
CA GLU A 66 10.62 -15.22 -9.50
C GLU A 66 11.95 -15.37 -8.73
N LEU A 67 12.23 -14.45 -7.80
CA LEU A 67 13.42 -14.53 -6.96
C LEU A 67 13.39 -15.75 -6.03
N HIS A 68 12.21 -16.21 -5.61
CA HIS A 68 12.08 -17.35 -4.72
C HIS A 68 12.19 -18.70 -5.45
N ALA A 69 11.35 -18.87 -6.48
CA ALA A 69 11.09 -20.14 -7.15
C ALA A 69 11.81 -20.31 -8.50
N GLY A 70 12.35 -19.23 -9.09
CA GLY A 70 13.07 -19.30 -10.36
C GLY A 70 14.26 -20.24 -10.28
N ASP A 71 14.33 -21.21 -11.20
CA ASP A 71 15.43 -22.16 -11.28
C ASP A 71 16.67 -21.47 -11.87
N VAL A 72 17.64 -21.16 -11.03
CA VAL A 72 18.90 -20.51 -11.41
C VAL A 72 19.79 -21.36 -12.34
N SER A 73 19.46 -22.65 -12.51
CA SER A 73 20.07 -23.52 -13.51
C SER A 73 19.61 -23.16 -14.93
N SER A 74 18.37 -22.65 -15.06
CA SER A 74 17.83 -22.11 -16.30
C SER A 74 18.38 -20.70 -16.56
N SER A 75 18.94 -20.51 -17.75
CA SER A 75 19.51 -19.21 -18.15
C SER A 75 18.48 -18.08 -18.11
N ASN A 76 17.22 -18.34 -18.47
CA ASN A 76 16.17 -17.31 -18.48
C ASN A 76 15.87 -16.79 -17.07
N HIS A 77 15.66 -17.69 -16.11
CA HIS A 77 15.37 -17.31 -14.73
C HIS A 77 16.58 -16.67 -14.06
N ARG A 78 17.78 -17.19 -14.31
CA ARG A 78 19.01 -16.60 -13.77
C ARG A 78 19.22 -15.16 -14.27
N ASP A 79 19.12 -14.93 -15.57
CA ASP A 79 19.27 -13.60 -16.18
C ASP A 79 18.17 -12.64 -15.67
N THR A 80 16.95 -13.15 -15.52
CA THR A 80 15.81 -12.38 -14.99
C THR A 80 16.05 -11.99 -13.53
N CYS A 81 16.43 -12.94 -12.66
CA CYS A 81 16.76 -12.68 -11.26
C CYS A 81 17.86 -11.63 -11.13
N GLN A 82 18.94 -11.76 -11.92
CA GLN A 82 20.03 -10.78 -11.92
C GLN A 82 19.52 -9.38 -12.30
N THR A 83 18.72 -9.30 -13.36
CA THR A 83 18.15 -8.03 -13.83
C THR A 83 17.24 -7.38 -12.78
N ILE A 84 16.41 -8.18 -12.10
CA ILE A 84 15.53 -7.70 -11.02
C ILE A 84 16.38 -7.12 -9.89
N LEU A 85 17.38 -7.85 -9.41
CA LEU A 85 18.24 -7.44 -8.31
C LEU A 85 19.04 -6.17 -8.64
N SER A 86 19.63 -6.11 -9.83
CA SER A 86 20.39 -4.94 -10.29
C SER A 86 19.50 -3.70 -10.41
N ASN A 87 18.24 -3.82 -10.83
CA ASN A 87 17.34 -2.67 -10.89
C ASN A 87 16.84 -2.24 -9.51
N LEU A 88 16.58 -3.18 -8.61
CA LEU A 88 16.06 -2.86 -7.27
C LEU A 88 17.16 -2.31 -6.35
N PHE A 89 18.40 -2.78 -6.48
CA PHE A 89 19.47 -2.49 -5.53
C PHE A 89 20.75 -1.91 -6.16
N GLY A 90 20.94 -2.05 -7.48
CA GLY A 90 22.21 -1.74 -8.16
C GLY A 90 22.43 -0.26 -8.50
N GLN A 91 21.53 0.66 -8.16
CA GLN A 91 21.78 2.09 -8.40
C GLN A 91 22.69 2.67 -7.33
N GLY A 92 23.99 2.72 -7.65
CA GLY A 92 25.00 3.38 -6.86
C GLY A 92 26.30 3.67 -7.64
N THR A 93 26.24 4.35 -8.79
CA THR A 93 27.37 5.14 -9.38
C THR A 93 26.93 5.92 -10.64
N SER A 94 26.22 7.04 -10.50
CA SER A 94 26.30 8.15 -11.48
C SER A 94 25.82 9.41 -10.79
N GLY A 95 26.71 10.39 -10.67
CA GLY A 95 26.58 11.52 -9.75
C GLY A 95 25.46 12.51 -10.06
N THR A 96 25.29 13.42 -9.10
CA THR A 96 24.53 14.68 -9.17
C THR A 96 23.04 14.51 -9.46
N ASP A 97 22.28 14.23 -8.39
CA ASP A 97 21.16 15.04 -7.93
C ASP A 97 20.73 14.48 -6.56
N GLU A 98 21.08 15.18 -5.48
CA GLU A 98 20.81 14.78 -4.08
C GLU A 98 19.30 14.72 -3.72
N ASP A 99 18.40 14.88 -4.68
CA ASP A 99 16.93 14.90 -4.48
C ASP A 99 16.19 13.65 -5.00
N GLN A 100 16.88 12.64 -5.54
CA GLN A 100 16.24 11.41 -6.06
C GLN A 100 16.77 10.13 -5.45
N ALA A 101 17.03 10.11 -4.14
CA ALA A 101 17.01 8.84 -3.44
C ALA A 101 15.64 8.18 -3.68
N ILE A 102 15.65 6.93 -4.15
CA ILE A 102 14.48 6.08 -4.32
C ILE A 102 13.91 5.87 -2.91
N TYR A 103 13.11 6.83 -2.45
CA TYR A 103 12.24 6.67 -1.31
C TYR A 103 10.90 6.24 -1.89
N PRO A 104 10.53 4.94 -1.81
CA PRO A 104 9.22 4.47 -2.29
C PRO A 104 8.05 5.13 -1.54
N PHE A 105 8.37 5.89 -0.48
CA PHE A 105 7.45 6.39 0.53
C PHE A 105 7.56 7.91 0.74
N SER A 106 7.82 8.71 -0.29
CA SER A 106 7.55 10.16 -0.20
C SER A 106 6.03 10.37 -0.11
N LEU A 107 5.54 10.37 1.13
CA LEU A 107 4.17 10.60 1.52
C LEU A 107 4.05 12.09 1.84
N GLN A 108 3.39 12.81 0.93
CA GLN A 108 3.27 14.25 1.01
C GLN A 108 2.08 14.61 1.92
N ASP A 109 2.38 15.35 2.97
CA ASP A 109 1.47 15.78 4.03
C ASP A 109 0.45 16.83 3.54
N ASN A 110 -0.72 16.86 4.18
CA ASN A 110 -1.63 18.00 4.12
C ASN A 110 -2.14 18.30 5.54
N SER A 111 -1.29 18.99 6.30
CA SER A 111 -1.63 19.69 7.54
C SER A 111 -2.75 20.70 7.29
N GLY A 112 -3.94 20.44 7.83
CA GLY A 112 -5.08 21.34 7.75
C GLY A 112 -6.17 21.06 8.79
N ASN A 113 -6.18 21.92 9.83
CA ASN A 113 -7.14 22.09 10.93
C ASN A 113 -7.38 20.89 11.87
N ALA A 114 -6.72 20.93 13.04
CA ALA A 114 -6.79 19.95 14.12
C ALA A 114 -7.96 20.18 15.10
N ASP A 115 -8.34 21.44 15.34
CA ASP A 115 -9.15 21.76 16.54
C ASP A 115 -10.67 21.59 16.39
N PHE A 116 -11.20 21.52 15.17
CA PHE A 116 -12.63 21.23 14.93
C PHE A 116 -12.91 19.73 14.65
N ARG A 117 -11.86 18.91 14.44
CA ARG A 117 -11.99 17.48 14.09
C ARG A 117 -12.26 16.56 15.29
N THR A 118 -11.83 16.96 16.48
CA THR A 118 -11.80 16.10 17.68
C THR A 118 -13.20 15.87 18.26
N VAL A 119 -14.05 16.90 18.26
CA VAL A 119 -15.42 16.81 18.82
C VAL A 119 -16.33 15.97 17.94
N SER A 120 -16.30 16.14 16.60
CA SER A 120 -17.11 15.32 15.68
C SER A 120 -16.64 13.86 15.62
N LYS A 121 -15.34 13.61 15.81
CA LYS A 121 -14.76 12.26 15.76
C LYS A 121 -15.18 11.39 16.95
N SER A 122 -15.14 11.91 18.18
CA SER A 122 -15.52 11.15 19.39
C SER A 122 -16.98 10.67 19.34
N LYS A 123 -17.91 11.55 18.95
CA LYS A 123 -19.34 11.21 18.79
C LYS A 123 -19.58 10.17 17.67
N ALA A 124 -18.78 10.20 16.60
CA ALA A 124 -18.84 9.18 15.55
C ALA A 124 -18.36 7.82 16.05
N GLU A 125 -17.27 7.79 16.81
CA GLU A 125 -16.69 6.57 17.39
C GLU A 125 -17.63 5.92 18.40
N ASP A 126 -18.35 6.70 19.20
CA ASP A 126 -19.36 6.18 20.13
C ASP A 126 -20.54 5.49 19.41
N ILE A 127 -21.00 6.06 18.30
CA ILE A 127 -22.10 5.49 17.48
C ILE A 127 -21.63 4.23 16.74
N LEU A 128 -20.39 4.24 16.25
CA LEU A 128 -19.77 3.08 15.60
C LEU A 128 -19.44 1.95 16.60
N GLY A 129 -19.07 2.29 17.83
CA GLY A 129 -18.77 1.34 18.92
C GLY A 129 -20.02 0.65 19.47
N ASN A 130 -21.13 1.37 19.60
CA ASN A 130 -22.41 0.82 20.07
C ASN A 130 -23.18 0.05 18.98
N SER A 131 -22.70 0.08 17.74
CA SER A 131 -23.27 -0.58 16.56
C SER A 131 -22.97 -2.09 16.49
N GLY A 132 -22.87 -2.76 17.64
CA GLY A 132 -22.68 -4.21 17.72
C GLY A 132 -23.84 -4.95 17.07
N LYS A 133 -23.61 -5.51 15.87
CA LYS A 133 -24.45 -6.47 15.12
C LYS A 133 -25.44 -5.93 14.06
N GLY A 134 -25.56 -4.61 13.84
CA GLY A 134 -26.39 -4.05 12.75
C GLY A 134 -25.56 -3.24 11.75
N GLY A 135 -25.47 -3.70 10.50
CA GLY A 135 -24.55 -3.25 9.44
C GLY A 135 -24.44 -1.74 9.20
N VAL A 136 -23.38 -1.12 9.73
CA VAL A 136 -22.87 0.20 9.29
C VAL A 136 -21.55 0.03 8.55
N TYR A 137 -21.15 -1.22 8.34
CA TYR A 137 -19.91 -1.56 7.67
C TYR A 137 -20.19 -2.50 6.51
N TYR A 138 -19.43 -2.30 5.44
CA TYR A 138 -19.34 -3.23 4.32
C TYR A 138 -17.86 -3.56 4.07
N TYR A 139 -17.60 -4.60 3.28
CA TYR A 139 -16.26 -4.92 2.80
C TYR A 139 -16.10 -4.43 1.37
N SER A 140 -15.02 -3.69 1.10
CA SER A 140 -14.64 -3.30 -0.27
C SER A 140 -14.31 -4.54 -1.11
N GLU A 141 -14.24 -4.40 -2.44
CA GLU A 141 -13.75 -5.45 -3.34
C GLU A 141 -12.32 -5.92 -3.00
N ARG A 142 -11.58 -5.10 -2.25
CA ARG A 142 -10.21 -5.37 -1.80
C ARG A 142 -10.17 -5.94 -0.37
N GLY A 143 -11.32 -6.15 0.25
CA GLY A 143 -11.45 -6.71 1.60
C GLY A 143 -11.35 -5.68 2.74
N ASP A 144 -11.37 -4.38 2.44
CA ASP A 144 -11.29 -3.34 3.46
C ASP A 144 -12.65 -3.13 4.13
N ARG A 145 -12.68 -3.12 5.45
CA ARG A 145 -13.91 -2.84 6.21
C ARG A 145 -14.16 -1.34 6.27
N LEU A 146 -15.16 -0.86 5.52
CA LEU A 146 -15.48 0.56 5.36
C LEU A 146 -16.86 0.90 5.93
N ILE A 147 -17.07 2.16 6.30
CA ILE A 147 -18.37 2.66 6.77
C ILE A 147 -19.34 2.72 5.59
N ASP A 148 -20.46 2.02 5.68
CA ASP A 148 -21.60 2.24 4.79
C ASP A 148 -22.25 3.57 5.16
N LEU A 149 -22.02 4.59 4.32
CA LEU A 149 -22.49 5.95 4.56
C LEU A 149 -24.02 6.07 4.54
N ALA A 150 -24.73 5.20 3.83
CA ALA A 150 -26.19 5.20 3.81
C ALA A 150 -26.73 4.66 5.14
N SER A 151 -26.26 3.48 5.54
CA SER A 151 -26.62 2.90 6.83
C SER A 151 -26.16 3.77 8.00
N PHE A 152 -25.03 4.48 7.86
CA PHE A 152 -24.54 5.42 8.86
C PHE A 152 -25.43 6.66 8.96
N HIS A 153 -25.83 7.25 7.83
CA HIS A 153 -26.79 8.36 7.78
C HIS A 153 -28.10 8.01 8.49
N ASP A 154 -28.67 6.83 8.19
CA ASP A 154 -29.96 6.42 8.73
C ASP A 154 -29.91 6.24 10.25
N LYS A 155 -28.81 5.65 10.75
CA LYS A 155 -28.59 5.56 12.20
C LYS A 155 -28.36 6.91 12.87
N LEU A 156 -27.63 7.82 12.22
CA LEU A 156 -27.43 9.17 12.75
C LEU A 156 -28.77 9.90 12.88
N TRP A 157 -29.65 9.77 11.88
CA TRP A 157 -31.00 10.33 11.91
C TRP A 157 -31.90 9.69 12.97
N GLN A 158 -31.81 8.38 13.15
CA GLN A 158 -32.57 7.68 14.19
C GLN A 158 -32.21 8.20 15.58
N VAL A 159 -30.92 8.48 15.82
CA VAL A 159 -30.44 9.03 17.11
C VAL A 159 -30.81 10.50 17.29
N SER A 160 -30.92 11.28 16.20
CA SER A 160 -31.25 12.71 16.27
C SER A 160 -32.74 13.02 16.36
N ASN A 161 -33.63 12.13 15.94
CA ASN A 161 -35.10 12.31 15.96
C ASN A 161 -35.74 12.33 17.37
N LEU A 162 -34.95 12.57 18.42
CA LEU A 162 -35.39 12.72 19.80
C LEU A 162 -35.58 14.19 20.26
N GLY A 163 -35.44 15.18 19.36
CA GLY A 163 -35.42 16.62 19.69
C GLY A 163 -36.38 17.54 18.88
N ASN A 164 -36.53 18.79 19.34
CA ASN A 164 -37.44 19.84 18.82
C ASN A 164 -36.97 20.48 17.49
N GLU A 165 -37.83 21.26 16.80
CA GLU A 165 -37.56 21.84 15.47
C GLU A 165 -36.28 22.70 15.34
N VAL A 166 -35.92 23.49 16.36
CA VAL A 166 -34.66 24.26 16.34
C VAL A 166 -33.44 23.34 16.44
N GLU A 167 -33.58 22.23 17.17
CA GLU A 167 -32.55 21.18 17.30
C GLU A 167 -32.42 20.35 16.02
N LEU A 168 -33.44 20.31 15.15
CA LEU A 168 -33.40 19.58 13.88
C LEU A 168 -32.44 20.19 12.85
N ASN A 169 -32.32 21.52 12.79
CA ASN A 169 -31.38 22.16 11.88
C ASN A 169 -29.92 21.94 12.30
N ASP A 170 -29.64 22.07 13.60
CA ASP A 170 -28.32 21.79 14.19
C ASP A 170 -27.97 20.30 14.06
N ALA A 171 -28.95 19.42 14.24
CA ALA A 171 -28.80 17.99 13.99
C ALA A 171 -28.46 17.71 12.54
N ARG A 172 -29.15 18.33 11.57
CA ARG A 172 -28.88 18.15 10.14
C ARG A 172 -27.46 18.57 9.78
N GLU A 173 -26.99 19.71 10.28
CA GLU A 173 -25.61 20.15 10.05
C GLU A 173 -24.61 19.17 10.66
N THR A 174 -24.85 18.72 11.90
CA THR A 174 -24.00 17.73 12.57
C THR A 174 -23.92 16.42 11.78
N ILE A 175 -25.05 15.92 11.28
CA ILE A 175 -25.12 14.70 10.46
C ILE A 175 -24.31 14.87 9.18
N GLN A 176 -24.43 16.01 8.50
CA GLN A 176 -23.64 16.27 7.29
C GLN A 176 -22.14 16.33 7.59
N GLN A 177 -21.74 16.94 8.70
CA GLN A 177 -20.33 16.98 9.12
C GLN A 177 -19.81 15.57 9.42
N LEU A 178 -20.59 14.74 10.10
CA LEU A 178 -20.25 13.34 10.39
C LEU A 178 -20.16 12.48 9.13
N LEU A 179 -21.04 12.69 8.14
CA LEU A 179 -20.95 12.02 6.85
C LEU A 179 -19.70 12.41 6.07
N ARG A 180 -19.35 13.71 6.05
CA ARG A 180 -18.10 14.19 5.44
C ARG A 180 -16.88 13.58 6.13
N TRP A 181 -16.91 13.46 7.46
CA TRP A 181 -15.89 12.77 8.22
C TRP A 181 -15.81 11.28 7.84
N GLY A 182 -16.93 10.56 7.81
CA GLY A 182 -16.99 9.14 7.45
C GLY A 182 -16.46 8.85 6.05
N TRP A 183 -16.80 9.70 5.08
CA TRP A 183 -16.27 9.63 3.73
C TRP A 183 -14.75 9.84 3.69
N LYS A 184 -14.24 10.86 4.40
CA LYS A 184 -12.79 11.12 4.49
C LYS A 184 -12.05 10.00 5.21
N TYR A 185 -12.68 9.42 6.23
CA TYR A 185 -12.17 8.27 6.98
C TYR A 185 -12.02 7.04 6.09
N ASN A 186 -13.06 6.67 5.34
CA ASN A 186 -12.99 5.54 4.39
C ASN A 186 -11.87 5.74 3.37
N LYS A 187 -11.78 6.93 2.76
CA LYS A 187 -10.71 7.27 1.82
C LYS A 187 -9.32 7.14 2.41
N ASN A 188 -9.14 7.54 3.66
CA ASN A 188 -7.87 7.39 4.36
C ASN A 188 -7.54 5.92 4.63
N LEU A 189 -8.54 5.12 5.02
CA LEU A 189 -8.37 3.68 5.23
C LEU A 189 -7.95 2.96 3.95
N GLU A 190 -8.63 3.22 2.83
CA GLU A 190 -8.29 2.59 1.54
C GLU A 190 -6.87 2.97 1.09
N GLU A 191 -6.47 4.22 1.30
CA GLU A 191 -5.09 4.66 1.02
C GLU A 191 -4.08 3.95 1.92
N GLN A 192 -4.33 3.87 3.23
CA GLN A 192 -3.45 3.14 4.16
C GLN A 192 -3.38 1.64 3.81
N ALA A 193 -4.48 1.01 3.43
CA ALA A 193 -4.49 -0.39 3.00
C ALA A 193 -3.62 -0.60 1.75
N SER A 194 -3.69 0.31 0.78
CA SER A 194 -2.87 0.25 -0.42
C SER A 194 -1.37 0.46 -0.15
N GLN A 195 -1.03 1.38 0.75
CA GLN A 195 0.34 1.59 1.22
C GLN A 195 0.86 0.37 1.97
N LEU A 196 0.05 -0.21 2.86
CA LEU A 196 0.40 -1.42 3.60
C LEU A 196 0.64 -2.60 2.65
N HIS A 197 -0.19 -2.76 1.62
CA HIS A 197 -0.01 -3.80 0.62
C HIS A 197 1.30 -3.64 -0.15
N MET A 198 1.63 -2.40 -0.56
CA MET A 198 2.90 -2.07 -1.22
C MET A 198 4.09 -2.37 -0.30
N LEU A 199 4.04 -1.94 0.96
CA LEU A 199 5.09 -2.17 1.94
C LEU A 199 5.29 -3.66 2.24
N THR A 200 4.20 -4.41 2.37
CA THR A 200 4.26 -5.88 2.55
C THR A 200 4.97 -6.54 1.36
N ALA A 201 4.63 -6.13 0.13
CA ALA A 201 5.26 -6.67 -1.07
C ALA A 201 6.76 -6.30 -1.16
N TRP A 202 7.12 -5.07 -0.75
CA TRP A 202 8.51 -4.64 -0.68
C TRP A 202 9.31 -5.43 0.35
N SER A 203 8.77 -5.64 1.55
CA SER A 203 9.40 -6.46 2.60
C SER A 203 9.66 -7.89 2.11
N GLN A 204 8.70 -8.51 1.41
CA GLN A 204 8.87 -9.84 0.82
C GLN A 204 10.00 -9.90 -0.23
N ILE A 205 10.11 -8.87 -1.08
CA ILE A 205 11.21 -8.74 -2.05
C ILE A 205 12.56 -8.69 -1.32
N VAL A 206 12.67 -7.86 -0.27
CA VAL A 206 13.91 -7.71 0.50
C VAL A 206 14.28 -9.02 1.18
N GLU A 207 13.33 -9.65 1.86
CA GLU A 207 13.51 -10.93 2.56
C GLU A 207 13.96 -12.04 1.61
N VAL A 208 13.29 -12.22 0.47
CA VAL A 208 13.65 -13.25 -0.52
C VAL A 208 15.01 -12.95 -1.16
N SER A 209 15.30 -11.68 -1.45
CA SER A 209 16.60 -11.27 -2.00
C SER A 209 17.73 -11.61 -1.04
N ALA A 210 17.59 -11.23 0.23
CA ALA A 210 18.59 -11.49 1.28
C ALA A 210 18.74 -12.98 1.61
N SER A 211 17.64 -13.75 1.63
CA SER A 211 17.68 -15.17 2.02
C SER A 211 18.10 -16.11 0.90
N ARG A 212 17.73 -15.84 -0.37
CA ARG A 212 17.91 -16.78 -1.49
C ARG A 212 18.82 -16.29 -2.61
N ARG A 213 19.07 -14.98 -2.68
CA ARG A 213 19.75 -14.35 -3.83
C ARG A 213 20.87 -13.40 -3.43
N LEU A 214 21.23 -13.33 -2.16
CA LEU A 214 22.29 -12.46 -1.66
C LEU A 214 23.63 -12.68 -2.36
N ALA A 215 23.91 -13.92 -2.77
CA ALA A 215 25.12 -14.26 -3.51
C ALA A 215 25.22 -13.55 -4.88
N MET A 216 24.08 -13.20 -5.49
CA MET A 216 23.98 -12.52 -6.80
C MET A 216 24.08 -10.99 -6.69
N LEU A 217 24.03 -10.45 -5.46
CA LEU A 217 24.21 -9.03 -5.20
C LEU A 217 25.70 -8.69 -5.06
N GLU A 218 26.11 -7.68 -5.82
CA GLU A 218 27.35 -6.94 -5.60
C GLU A 218 27.17 -5.95 -4.43
N ASP A 219 28.24 -5.50 -3.79
CA ASP A 219 28.21 -4.48 -2.72
C ASP A 219 27.18 -4.72 -1.60
N ARG A 220 27.05 -5.98 -1.18
CA ARG A 220 26.03 -6.46 -0.22
C ARG A 220 25.92 -5.63 1.05
N SER A 221 27.05 -5.21 1.62
CA SER A 221 27.07 -4.41 2.85
C SER A 221 26.41 -3.04 2.66
N GLU A 222 26.68 -2.39 1.52
CA GLU A 222 26.11 -1.08 1.18
C GLU A 222 24.61 -1.20 0.92
N ILE A 223 24.20 -2.23 0.17
CA ILE A 223 22.78 -2.51 -0.07
C ILE A 223 22.03 -2.74 1.24
N LEU A 224 22.57 -3.57 2.14
CA LEU A 224 21.95 -3.83 3.44
C LEU A 224 21.87 -2.56 4.30
N PHE A 225 22.91 -1.72 4.29
CA PHE A 225 22.89 -0.45 5.00
C PHE A 225 21.79 0.47 4.47
N ARG A 226 21.67 0.62 3.13
CA ARG A 226 20.62 1.43 2.50
C ARG A 226 19.21 0.93 2.79
N ILE A 227 19.01 -0.40 2.82
CA ILE A 227 17.73 -1.00 3.20
C ILE A 227 17.39 -0.65 4.65
N LEU A 228 18.35 -0.76 5.56
CA LEU A 228 18.17 -0.42 6.97
C LEU A 228 17.84 1.06 7.14
N ASP A 229 18.60 1.94 6.51
CA ASP A 229 18.38 3.40 6.56
C ASP A 229 17.00 3.78 6.01
N ALA A 230 16.61 3.20 4.86
CA ALA A 230 15.29 3.41 4.28
C ALA A 230 14.17 2.91 5.20
N SER A 231 14.33 1.76 5.84
CA SER A 231 13.36 1.22 6.80
C SER A 231 13.20 2.12 8.02
N LEU A 232 14.31 2.56 8.61
CA LEU A 232 14.31 3.45 9.78
C LEU A 232 13.69 4.80 9.44
N SER A 233 14.11 5.41 8.33
CA SER A 233 13.57 6.67 7.83
C SER A 233 12.06 6.59 7.57
N ALA A 234 11.60 5.51 6.93
CA ALA A 234 10.17 5.28 6.70
C ALA A 234 9.40 5.07 8.01
N SER A 235 9.99 4.41 9.00
CA SER A 235 9.36 4.17 10.31
C SER A 235 9.16 5.46 11.12
N ALA A 236 10.05 6.45 10.93
CA ALA A 236 9.98 7.76 11.57
C ALA A 236 9.00 8.74 10.88
N SER A 237 8.44 8.37 9.72
CA SER A 237 7.53 9.22 8.97
C SER A 237 6.19 9.44 9.71
N PRO A 238 5.62 10.67 9.70
CA PRO A 238 4.33 10.95 10.32
C PRO A 238 3.16 10.19 9.69
N ASP A 239 3.29 9.77 8.44
CA ASP A 239 2.30 8.96 7.73
C ASP A 239 2.45 7.45 7.98
N CYS A 240 3.48 7.05 8.74
CA CYS A 240 3.72 5.65 9.07
C CYS A 240 2.75 5.17 10.15
N SER A 241 1.78 4.34 9.75
CA SER A 241 0.90 3.69 10.72
C SER A 241 1.66 2.65 11.56
N LEU A 242 1.16 2.33 12.76
CA LEU A 242 1.74 1.28 13.61
C LEU A 242 1.89 -0.07 12.88
N LYS A 243 0.93 -0.41 12.00
CA LYS A 243 0.99 -1.63 11.18
C LYS A 243 2.16 -1.60 10.20
N MET A 244 2.43 -0.44 9.60
CA MET A 244 3.56 -0.26 8.68
C MET A 244 4.88 -0.30 9.43
N ALA A 245 4.97 0.40 10.57
CA ALA A 245 6.14 0.37 11.45
C ALA A 245 6.47 -1.06 11.90
N PHE A 246 5.45 -1.87 12.23
CA PHE A 246 5.65 -3.28 12.55
C PHE A 246 6.30 -4.04 11.38
N ILE A 247 5.81 -3.90 10.14
CA ILE A 247 6.43 -4.56 8.98
C ILE A 247 7.87 -4.09 8.78
N LEU A 248 8.12 -2.78 8.85
CA LEU A 248 9.46 -2.21 8.69
C LEU A 248 10.45 -2.71 9.76
N SER A 249 9.97 -3.02 10.97
CA SER A 249 10.81 -3.59 12.05
C SER A 249 11.21 -5.05 11.84
N GLN A 250 10.56 -5.75 10.90
CA GLN A 250 10.87 -7.15 10.57
C GLN A 250 11.83 -7.28 9.37
N VAL A 251 12.12 -6.17 8.69
CA VAL A 251 13.07 -6.09 7.57
C VAL A 251 14.48 -5.94 8.13
#